data_AF-A0A7J2YSA9-F1
#
_entry.id   AF-A0A7J2YSA9-F1
#
_cell.length_a   1.000
_cell.length_b   1.000
_cell.length_c   1.000
_cell.angle_alpha   90.00
_cell.angle_beta   90.00
_cell.angle_gamma   90.00
#
_symmetry.space_group_name_H-M   'P 1'
#
loop_
_entity.id
_entity.type
_entity.pdbx_description
1 polymer ?
#
loop_
_entity_poly.entity_id
_entity_poly.type
_entity_poly.pdbx_seq_one_letter_code
_entity_poly.pdbx_strand_id
1 'polypeptide(L)'
;MTKGNPWPVDDEKNLKTWFTSGTTDLRVLAFSFEGKYTEEAIRQKLIKLGLTVEPQAPTSGYRFTDFEMPQDMPSMEEALKAMCLALKALEKPGIEKSEVLRLRSIISGIKIYKELLLDYANYRGIEAQMLEMKKEIEELSKKPKNNAPQ
;
A
#
# COMPACT_ATOMS: atom_id res chain seq x y z
N MET A 1 -11.44 20.49 -1.20
CA MET A 1 -10.40 21.42 -0.67
C MET A 1 -10.92 22.83 -0.86
N THR A 2 -11.28 23.52 0.22
CA THR A 2 -11.68 24.93 0.16
C THR A 2 -10.47 25.73 -0.26
N LYS A 3 -10.56 26.40 -1.43
CA LYS A 3 -9.50 27.26 -1.91
C LYS A 3 -9.39 28.43 -0.92
N GLY A 4 -8.30 28.47 -0.15
CA GLY A 4 -7.99 29.63 0.70
C GLY A 4 -7.88 30.90 -0.15
N ASN A 5 -8.14 32.06 0.47
CA ASN A 5 -8.08 33.34 -0.23
C ASN A 5 -6.71 33.50 -0.93
N PRO A 6 -6.69 33.94 -2.20
CA PRO A 6 -5.46 34.19 -2.92
C PRO A 6 -4.65 35.29 -2.22
N TRP A 7 -3.33 35.10 -2.17
CA TRP A 7 -2.41 36.10 -1.64
C TRP A 7 -2.38 37.34 -2.56
N PRO A 8 -2.45 38.56 -2.01
CA PRO A 8 -2.21 39.78 -2.77
C PRO A 8 -0.80 39.79 -3.35
N VAL A 9 -0.66 40.29 -4.57
CA VAL A 9 0.62 40.32 -5.31
C VAL A 9 1.70 41.10 -4.56
N ASP A 10 1.32 42.14 -3.82
CA ASP A 10 2.24 42.98 -3.04
C ASP A 10 2.80 42.22 -1.82
N ASP A 11 1.96 41.43 -1.15
CA ASP A 11 2.38 40.60 -0.01
C ASP A 11 3.35 39.51 -0.44
N GLU A 12 3.17 38.93 -1.64
CA GLU A 12 4.10 37.95 -2.19
C GLU A 12 5.48 38.56 -2.50
N LYS A 13 5.51 39.78 -3.03
CA LYS A 13 6.76 40.52 -3.29
C LYS A 13 7.47 40.87 -1.99
N ASN A 14 6.73 41.32 -0.98
CA ASN A 14 7.26 41.63 0.34
C ASN A 14 7.84 40.38 1.01
N LEU A 15 7.12 39.27 0.99
CA LEU A 15 7.62 38.00 1.53
C LEU A 15 8.90 37.54 0.81
N LYS A 16 8.95 37.65 -0.53
CA LYS A 16 10.13 37.28 -1.30
C LYS A 16 11.33 38.17 -0.98
N THR A 17 11.13 39.48 -0.87
CA THR A 17 12.21 40.43 -0.55
C THR A 17 12.74 40.21 0.87
N TRP A 18 11.88 40.09 1.87
CA TRP A 18 12.28 39.84 3.26
C TRP A 18 13.00 38.51 3.45
N PHE A 19 12.52 37.45 2.79
CA PHE A 19 13.18 36.15 2.84
C PHE A 19 14.56 36.19 2.16
N THR A 20 14.68 36.89 1.02
CA THR A 20 15.96 37.04 0.31
C THR A 20 16.93 37.96 1.06
N SER A 21 16.43 38.95 1.81
CA SER A 21 17.25 39.86 2.62
C SER A 21 17.73 39.25 3.94
N GLY A 22 17.36 38.00 4.25
CA GLY A 22 17.86 37.25 5.41
C GLY A 22 16.89 37.10 6.58
N THR A 23 15.64 37.57 6.47
CA THR A 23 14.60 37.35 7.50
C THR A 23 13.97 35.98 7.29
N THR A 24 14.54 34.95 7.91
CA THR A 24 14.08 33.56 7.78
C THR A 24 13.14 33.10 8.91
N ASP A 25 12.98 33.90 9.96
CA ASP A 25 12.12 33.55 11.09
C ASP A 25 10.63 33.77 10.76
N LEU A 26 9.86 32.69 10.78
CA LEU A 26 8.43 32.67 10.46
C LEU A 26 7.60 33.55 11.41
N ARG A 27 8.01 33.71 12.67
CA ARG A 27 7.31 34.56 13.65
C ARG A 27 7.46 36.03 13.30
N VAL A 28 8.67 36.41 12.92
CA VAL A 28 8.99 37.78 12.51
C VAL A 28 8.28 38.12 11.20
N LEU A 29 8.22 37.17 10.26
CA LEU A 29 7.46 37.34 9.01
C LEU A 29 5.95 37.44 9.28
N ALA A 30 5.39 36.62 10.16
CA ALA A 30 3.97 36.69 10.55
C ALA A 30 3.62 38.02 11.23
N PHE A 31 4.50 38.51 12.09
CA PHE A 31 4.36 39.81 12.75
C PHE A 31 4.46 40.97 11.75
N SER A 32 5.32 40.86 10.73
CA SER A 32 5.49 41.87 9.68
C SER A 32 4.24 42.05 8.80
N PHE A 33 3.37 41.03 8.75
CA PHE A 33 2.06 41.09 8.10
C PHE A 33 0.92 41.45 9.07
N GLU A 34 1.22 41.98 10.26
CA GLU A 34 0.22 42.36 11.28
C GLU A 34 -0.71 41.20 11.69
N GLY A 35 -0.23 39.96 11.61
CA GLY A 35 -1.03 38.77 11.91
C GLY A 35 -2.07 38.40 10.84
N LYS A 36 -2.04 39.03 9.65
CA LYS A 36 -2.92 38.65 8.52
C LYS A 36 -2.69 37.21 8.06
N TYR A 37 -1.48 36.70 8.22
CA TYR A 37 -1.10 35.33 7.88
C TYR A 37 -0.55 34.61 9.11
N THR A 38 -0.97 33.36 9.30
CA THR A 38 -0.38 32.48 10.32
C THR A 38 1.02 32.04 9.87
N GLU A 39 1.85 31.62 10.84
CA GLU A 39 3.18 31.06 10.57
C GLU A 39 3.12 29.91 9.54
N GLU A 40 2.09 29.06 9.63
CA GLU A 40 1.87 27.95 8.70
C GLU A 40 1.47 28.43 7.30
N ALA A 41 0.67 29.49 7.18
CA ALA A 41 0.32 30.07 5.88
C ALA A 41 1.55 30.65 5.17
N ILE A 42 2.45 31.30 5.92
CA ILE A 42 3.73 31.81 5.40
C ILE A 42 4.64 30.65 5.01
N ARG A 43 4.74 29.60 5.84
CA ARG A 43 5.53 28.40 5.54
C ARG A 43 5.09 27.75 4.22
N GLN A 44 3.79 27.52 4.07
CA GLN A 44 3.22 26.95 2.84
C GLN A 44 3.45 27.84 1.63
N LYS A 45 3.39 29.17 1.81
CA LYS A 45 3.64 30.11 0.73
C LYS A 45 5.11 30.13 0.31
N LEU A 46 6.06 30.10 1.25
CA LEU A 46 7.49 29.99 0.97
C LEU A 46 7.83 28.70 0.22
N ILE A 47 7.20 27.57 0.60
CA ILE A 47 7.33 26.29 -0.13
C ILE A 47 6.79 26.42 -1.56
N LYS A 48 5.61 27.02 -1.73
CA LYS A 48 5.00 27.24 -3.06
C LYS A 48 5.84 28.17 -3.94
N LEU A 49 6.56 29.12 -3.35
CA LEU A 49 7.48 30.03 -4.03
C LEU A 49 8.88 29.40 -4.26
N GLY A 50 9.12 28.18 -3.79
CA GLY A 50 10.40 27.47 -3.94
C GLY A 50 11.54 28.06 -3.09
N LEU A 51 11.22 28.88 -2.09
CA LEU A 51 12.19 29.56 -1.23
C LEU A 51 12.62 28.70 -0.02
N THR A 52 11.79 27.73 0.37
CA THR A 52 12.08 26.78 1.44
C THR A 52 11.74 25.37 0.98
N VAL A 53 12.61 24.41 1.26
CA VAL A 53 12.33 22.99 1.05
C VAL A 53 11.47 22.50 2.21
N GLU A 54 10.32 21.90 1.93
CA GLU A 54 9.51 21.26 2.96
C GLU A 54 10.38 20.23 3.70
N PRO A 55 10.45 20.23 5.04
CA PRO A 55 10.97 19.07 5.73
C PRO A 55 10.00 17.95 5.35
N GLN A 56 10.41 17.10 4.42
CA GLN A 56 9.66 15.91 4.12
C GLN A 56 9.59 15.17 5.44
N ALA A 57 8.40 15.17 6.06
CA ALA A 57 8.10 14.18 7.06
C ALA A 57 8.51 12.86 6.41
N PRO A 58 9.34 12.02 7.05
CA PRO A 58 9.77 10.78 6.44
C PRO A 58 8.50 9.99 6.16
N THR A 59 8.00 10.05 4.93
CA THR A 59 7.05 9.10 4.39
C THR A 59 7.85 7.81 4.26
N SER A 60 8.05 7.15 5.41
CA SER A 60 8.42 5.75 5.52
C SER A 60 7.24 4.91 5.02
N GLY A 61 6.77 5.20 3.80
CA GLY A 61 5.76 4.42 3.10
C GLY A 61 6.50 3.44 2.21
N TYR A 62 6.59 2.19 2.65
CA TYR A 62 7.01 1.09 1.79
C TYR A 62 6.04 1.00 0.62
N ARG A 63 6.56 0.97 -0.61
CA ARG A 63 5.72 0.78 -1.80
C ARG A 63 5.57 -0.71 -2.05
N PHE A 64 4.41 -1.10 -2.54
CA PHE A 64 4.14 -2.51 -2.89
C PHE A 64 5.14 -3.06 -3.93
N THR A 65 5.70 -2.19 -4.76
CA THR A 65 6.73 -2.53 -5.75
C THR A 65 8.07 -2.95 -5.15
N ASP A 66 8.28 -2.71 -3.85
CA ASP A 66 9.54 -2.98 -3.17
C ASP A 66 9.59 -4.42 -2.62
N PHE A 67 8.49 -5.17 -2.74
CA PHE A 67 8.42 -6.55 -2.28
C PHE A 67 8.81 -7.53 -3.39
N GLU A 68 9.77 -8.39 -3.09
CA GLU A 68 10.13 -9.51 -3.95
C GLU A 68 8.99 -10.52 -3.98
N MET A 69 8.67 -11.03 -5.17
CA MET A 69 7.69 -12.09 -5.31
C MET A 69 8.28 -13.39 -4.74
N PRO A 70 7.61 -14.04 -3.78
CA PRO A 70 8.14 -15.27 -3.19
C PRO A 70 8.17 -16.39 -4.24
N GLN A 71 9.23 -17.21 -4.21
CA GLN A 71 9.35 -18.37 -5.11
C GLN A 71 8.29 -19.43 -4.82
N ASP A 72 8.02 -19.65 -3.54
CA ASP A 72 7.04 -20.61 -3.05
C ASP A 72 5.95 -19.92 -2.22
N MET A 73 4.74 -20.44 -2.30
CA MET A 73 3.65 -19.98 -1.44
C MET A 73 3.88 -20.42 0.01
N PRO A 74 3.59 -19.57 1.01
CA PRO A 74 3.70 -19.96 2.41
C PRO A 74 2.88 -21.20 2.74
N SER A 75 3.44 -22.12 3.51
CA SER A 75 2.69 -23.29 3.96
C SER A 75 1.52 -22.89 4.87
N MET A 76 0.49 -23.74 4.93
CA MET A 76 -0.65 -23.51 5.84
C MET A 76 -0.19 -23.43 7.30
N GLU A 77 0.83 -24.19 7.69
CA GLU A 77 1.39 -24.16 9.04
C GLU A 77 2.06 -22.82 9.35
N GLU A 78 2.85 -22.27 8.43
CA GLU A 78 3.48 -20.96 8.59
C GLU A 78 2.44 -19.84 8.69
N ALA A 79 1.40 -19.89 7.86
CA ALA A 79 0.29 -18.94 7.93
C ALA A 79 -0.43 -19.02 9.29
N LEU A 80 -0.70 -20.21 9.82
CA LEU A 80 -1.31 -20.38 11.14
C LEU A 80 -0.39 -19.91 12.27
N LYS A 81 0.92 -20.17 12.19
CA LYS A 81 1.90 -19.64 13.15
C LYS A 81 1.87 -18.11 13.18
N ALA A 82 1.83 -17.46 12.00
CA ALA A 82 1.71 -16.00 11.91
C ALA A 82 0.39 -15.49 12.51
N MET A 83 -0.72 -16.19 12.30
CA MET A 83 -2.00 -15.88 12.93
C MET A 83 -1.93 -15.97 14.47
N CYS A 84 -1.34 -17.04 15.00
CA CYS A 84 -1.14 -17.20 16.44
C CYS A 84 -0.29 -16.08 17.04
N LEU A 85 0.76 -15.65 16.35
CA LEU A 85 1.58 -14.51 16.77
C LEU A 85 0.77 -13.22 16.79
N ALA A 86 -0.05 -12.96 15.76
CA ALA A 86 -0.89 -11.77 15.70
C ALA A 86 -1.94 -11.73 16.82
N LEU A 87 -2.53 -12.89 17.17
CA LEU A 87 -3.47 -12.99 18.29
C LEU A 87 -2.79 -12.70 19.63
N LYS A 88 -1.62 -13.32 19.89
CA LYS A 88 -0.83 -13.03 21.10
C LYS A 88 -0.38 -11.58 21.17
N ALA A 89 -0.09 -10.96 20.02
CA ALA A 89 0.23 -9.54 19.97
C ALA A 89 -0.97 -8.72 20.42
N LEU A 90 -2.17 -8.99 19.91
CA LEU A 90 -3.42 -8.30 20.27
C LEU A 90 -3.84 -8.43 21.74
N GLU A 91 -3.42 -9.50 22.42
CA GLU A 91 -3.70 -9.70 23.86
C GLU A 91 -2.93 -8.72 24.76
N LYS A 92 -1.86 -8.09 24.25
CA LYS A 92 -1.05 -7.17 25.06
C LYS A 92 -1.81 -5.87 25.33
N PRO A 93 -1.81 -5.36 26.57
CA PRO A 93 -2.39 -4.06 26.87
C PRO A 93 -1.55 -2.92 26.26
N GLY A 94 -2.19 -1.81 25.92
CA GLY A 94 -1.50 -0.58 25.47
C GLY A 94 -1.15 -0.52 23.98
N ILE A 95 -1.72 -1.38 23.14
CA ILE A 95 -1.51 -1.35 21.69
C ILE A 95 -2.23 -0.17 21.06
N GLU A 96 -1.55 0.50 20.13
CA GLU A 96 -2.11 1.60 19.36
C GLU A 96 -3.21 1.11 18.39
N LYS A 97 -4.23 1.94 18.14
CA LYS A 97 -5.35 1.59 17.25
C LYS A 97 -4.90 1.20 15.83
N SER A 98 -3.85 1.84 15.31
CA SER A 98 -3.27 1.56 14.00
C SER A 98 -2.72 0.13 13.93
N GLU A 99 -2.02 -0.31 14.97
CA GLU A 99 -1.45 -1.65 15.06
C GLU A 99 -2.54 -2.71 15.29
N VAL A 100 -3.58 -2.42 16.07
CA VAL A 100 -4.75 -3.29 16.19
C VAL A 100 -5.39 -3.54 14.81
N LEU A 101 -5.54 -2.47 14.01
CA LEU A 101 -6.10 -2.58 12.66
C LEU A 101 -5.21 -3.42 11.75
N ARG A 102 -3.89 -3.20 11.79
CA ARG A 102 -2.90 -3.97 11.01
C ARG A 102 -2.94 -5.46 11.34
N LEU A 103 -2.89 -5.81 12.62
CA LEU A 103 -2.93 -7.20 13.09
C LEU A 103 -4.25 -7.89 12.70
N ARG A 104 -5.38 -7.17 12.81
CA ARG A 104 -6.68 -7.68 12.35
C ARG A 104 -6.69 -7.93 10.84
N SER A 105 -6.11 -7.02 10.04
CA SER A 105 -6.02 -7.21 8.59
C SER A 105 -5.17 -8.42 8.22
N ILE A 106 -4.05 -8.66 8.92
CA ILE A 106 -3.23 -9.88 8.74
C ILE A 106 -4.06 -11.13 9.03
N ILE A 107 -4.77 -11.16 10.16
CA ILE A 107 -5.62 -12.30 10.56
C ILE A 107 -6.71 -12.56 9.51
N SER A 108 -7.38 -11.51 9.02
CA SER A 108 -8.40 -11.65 7.97
C SER A 108 -7.79 -12.16 6.65
N GLY A 109 -6.61 -11.68 6.27
CA GLY A 109 -5.90 -12.16 5.09
C GLY A 109 -5.57 -13.65 5.17
N ILE A 110 -5.15 -14.15 6.33
CA ILE A 110 -4.85 -15.58 6.54
C ILE A 110 -6.11 -16.45 6.42
N LYS A 111 -7.27 -15.97 6.89
CA LYS A 111 -8.55 -16.69 6.73
C LYS A 111 -8.91 -16.86 5.26
N ILE A 112 -8.79 -15.78 4.48
CA ILE A 112 -9.03 -15.79 3.04
C ILE A 112 -8.01 -16.71 2.34
N TYR A 113 -6.74 -16.63 2.73
CA TYR A 113 -5.69 -17.49 2.18
C TYR A 113 -6.02 -18.98 2.33
N LYS A 114 -6.53 -19.40 3.49
CA LYS A 114 -6.96 -20.78 3.73
C LYS A 114 -8.04 -21.24 2.75
N GLU A 115 -9.03 -20.39 2.48
CA GLU A 115 -10.12 -20.70 1.54
C GLU A 115 -9.58 -20.81 0.11
N LEU A 116 -8.79 -19.83 -0.33
CA LEU A 116 -8.18 -19.82 -1.67
C LEU A 116 -7.22 -20.99 -1.90
N LEU A 117 -6.51 -21.44 -0.86
CA LEU A 117 -5.60 -22.58 -0.96
C LEU A 117 -6.36 -23.87 -1.28
N LEU A 118 -7.56 -24.04 -0.72
CA LEU A 118 -8.41 -25.19 -1.01
C LEU A 118 -8.91 -25.15 -2.46
N ASP A 119 -9.38 -23.99 -2.91
CA ASP A 119 -9.82 -23.79 -4.29
C ASP A 119 -8.67 -24.06 -5.28
N TYR A 120 -7.48 -23.55 -4.97
CA TYR A 120 -6.28 -23.82 -5.76
C TYR A 120 -5.96 -25.32 -5.85
N ALA A 121 -6.01 -26.06 -4.73
CA ALA A 121 -5.79 -27.49 -4.73
C ALA A 121 -6.83 -28.23 -5.58
N ASN A 122 -8.09 -27.83 -5.51
CA ASN A 122 -9.16 -28.39 -6.35
C ASN A 122 -8.90 -28.13 -7.84
N TYR A 123 -8.52 -26.90 -8.21
CA TYR A 123 -8.18 -26.57 -9.60
C TYR A 123 -7.02 -27.40 -10.12
N ARG A 124 -5.96 -27.59 -9.32
CA ARG A 124 -4.83 -28.46 -9.69
C ARG A 124 -5.26 -29.92 -9.89
N GLY A 125 -6.20 -30.41 -9.09
CA GLY A 125 -6.79 -31.74 -9.27
C GLY A 125 -7.56 -31.86 -10.59
N ILE A 126 -8.39 -30.87 -10.93
CA ILE A 126 -9.14 -30.83 -12.19
C ILE A 126 -8.19 -30.77 -13.40
N GLU A 127 -7.15 -29.95 -13.33
CA GLU A 127 -6.13 -29.88 -14.39
C GLU A 127 -5.47 -31.24 -14.64
N ALA A 128 -5.16 -31.98 -13.59
CA ALA A 128 -4.57 -33.31 -13.70
C ALA A 128 -5.52 -34.30 -14.41
N GLN A 129 -6.80 -34.32 -14.02
CA GLN A 129 -7.81 -35.16 -14.66
C GLN A 129 -8.02 -34.79 -16.14
N MET A 130 -8.05 -33.49 -16.46
CA MET A 130 -8.13 -33.01 -17.84
C MET A 130 -6.93 -33.45 -18.69
N LEU A 131 -5.74 -33.49 -18.09
CA LEU A 131 -4.52 -33.90 -18.77
C LEU A 131 -4.50 -35.42 -18.99
N GLU A 132 -5.03 -36.20 -18.04
CA GLU A 132 -5.25 -37.64 -18.17
C GLU A 132 -6.27 -37.96 -19.27
N MET A 133 -7.44 -37.34 -19.25
CA MET A 133 -8.46 -37.49 -20.30
C MET A 133 -7.94 -37.14 -21.69
N LYS A 134 -7.12 -36.08 -21.81
CA LYS A 134 -6.48 -35.73 -23.09
C LYS A 134 -5.57 -36.84 -23.59
N LYS A 135 -4.78 -37.48 -22.71
CA LYS A 135 -3.93 -38.61 -23.07
C LYS A 135 -4.76 -39.81 -23.52
N GLU A 136 -5.82 -40.15 -22.79
CA GLU A 136 -6.71 -41.26 -23.16
C GLU A 136 -7.38 -41.05 -24.52
N ILE A 137 -7.87 -39.84 -24.80
CA ILE A 137 -8.44 -39.49 -26.10
C ILE A 137 -7.39 -39.62 -27.21
N GLU A 138 -6.16 -39.17 -26.96
CA GLU A 138 -5.07 -39.28 -27.92
C GLU A 138 -4.74 -40.76 -28.22
N GLU A 139 -4.70 -41.62 -27.20
CA GLU A 139 -4.48 -43.05 -27.35
C GLU A 139 -5.62 -43.76 -28.09
N LEU A 140 -6.88 -43.41 -27.78
CA LEU A 140 -8.05 -43.95 -28.46
C LEU A 140 -8.12 -43.48 -29.93
N SER A 141 -7.71 -42.25 -30.21
CA SER A 141 -7.63 -41.72 -31.58
C SER A 141 -6.56 -42.41 -32.44
N LYS A 142 -5.52 -42.97 -31.80
CA LYS A 142 -4.45 -43.72 -32.46
C LYS A 142 -4.80 -45.20 -32.69
N LYS A 143 -5.84 -45.75 -32.03
CA LYS A 143 -6.32 -47.11 -32.31
C LYS A 143 -7.17 -47.11 -33.60
N PRO A 144 -6.82 -47.90 -34.62
CA PRO A 144 -7.62 -47.98 -35.85
C PRO A 144 -9.00 -48.55 -35.54
N LYS A 145 -10.05 -47.99 -36.17
CA LYS A 145 -11.43 -48.50 -36.15
C LYS A 145 -11.50 -49.89 -36.82
N ASN A 146 -11.07 -50.93 -36.12
CA ASN A 146 -11.31 -52.29 -36.57
C ASN A 146 -12.58 -52.85 -35.94
N ASN A 147 -13.43 -53.37 -36.83
CA ASN A 147 -14.58 -54.25 -36.62
C ASN A 147 -15.95 -53.57 -36.61
N ALA A 148 -16.44 -53.25 -37.81
CA ALA A 148 -17.86 -53.40 -38.12
C ALA A 148 -18.08 -54.86 -38.58
N PRO A 149 -18.88 -55.69 -37.88
CA PRO A 149 -19.26 -57.00 -38.38
C PRO A 149 -20.28 -56.86 -39.52
N GLN A 150 -20.00 -57.51 -40.65
CA GLN A 150 -20.94 -57.75 -41.76
C GLN A 150 -21.90 -58.89 -41.43
#